data_AF-A0A0Q4X008-F1
#
_entry.id   AF-A0A0Q4X008-F1
#
_cell.length_a   1.000
_cell.length_b   1.000
_cell.length_c   1.000
_cell.angle_alpha   90.00
_cell.angle_beta   90.00
_cell.angle_gamma   90.00
#
_symmetry.space_group_name_H-M   'P 1'
#
loop_
_entity.id
_entity.type
_entity.pdbx_description
1 polymer ?
#
loop_
_entity_poly.entity_id
_entity_poly.type
_entity_poly.pdbx_seq_one_letter_code
_entity_poly.pdbx_strand_id
1 'polypeptide(L)'
;MTSQLFDKIPAFDKSGIDSVMKNVSLVARTNQTVGTEMADYTKQSFEHGTATMKKLAEAKTPQSAMEIQAEFMKASYERMVAQAKLVGGLYAELAKEIGKPLEGLTKIKLPATN
;
A
#
# COMPACT_ATOMS: atom_id res chain seq x y z
N MET A 1 38.14 -8.21 14.96
CA MET A 1 37.04 -9.21 14.96
C MET A 1 35.77 -8.72 14.23
N THR A 2 35.89 -7.68 13.39
CA THR A 2 34.77 -7.06 12.65
C THR A 2 34.84 -7.26 11.13
N SER A 3 35.99 -7.66 10.56
CA SER A 3 36.13 -7.81 9.09
C SER A 3 35.43 -9.03 8.50
N GLN A 4 35.40 -10.16 9.23
CA GLN A 4 34.76 -11.38 8.74
C GLN A 4 33.23 -11.27 8.59
N LEU A 5 32.60 -10.30 9.24
CA LEU A 5 31.18 -10.04 9.09
C LEU A 5 30.87 -9.36 7.75
N PHE A 6 31.80 -8.56 7.21
CA PHE A 6 31.66 -7.87 5.93
C PHE A 6 32.04 -8.77 4.73
N ASP A 7 33.05 -9.63 4.87
CA ASP A 7 33.47 -10.56 3.80
C ASP A 7 32.46 -11.70 3.55
N LYS A 8 31.53 -11.95 4.49
CA LYS A 8 30.45 -12.94 4.36
C LYS A 8 29.13 -12.34 3.88
N ILE A 9 29.08 -11.04 3.57
CA ILE A 9 27.89 -10.43 2.97
C ILE A 9 28.00 -10.62 1.44
N PRO A 10 27.13 -11.39 0.79
CA PRO A 10 27.14 -11.60 -0.66
C PRO A 10 26.84 -10.34 -1.48
N ALA A 11 26.83 -9.16 -0.86
CA ALA A 11 26.35 -7.90 -1.44
C ALA A 11 27.16 -7.41 -2.66
N PHE A 12 28.29 -8.04 -2.96
CA PHE A 12 29.16 -7.68 -4.09
C PHE A 12 29.36 -8.79 -5.13
N ASP A 13 28.58 -9.86 -5.09
CA ASP A 13 28.44 -10.78 -6.24
C ASP A 13 27.25 -10.38 -7.14
N LYS A 14 27.19 -10.93 -8.37
CA LYS A 14 26.09 -10.63 -9.32
C LYS A 14 24.71 -10.89 -8.73
N SER A 15 24.55 -11.92 -7.90
CA SER A 15 23.26 -12.31 -7.32
C SER A 15 22.80 -11.32 -6.24
N GLY A 16 23.73 -10.76 -5.46
CA GLY A 16 23.46 -9.68 -4.52
C GLY A 16 22.99 -8.39 -5.22
N ILE A 17 23.65 -8.01 -6.31
CA ILE A 17 23.28 -6.84 -7.12
C ILE A 17 21.89 -7.02 -7.75
N ASP A 18 21.61 -8.20 -8.34
CA ASP A 18 20.30 -8.49 -8.94
C ASP A 18 19.17 -8.43 -7.90
N SER A 19 19.44 -8.91 -6.68
CA SER A 19 18.47 -8.86 -5.56
C SER A 19 18.18 -7.44 -5.10
N VAL A 20 19.21 -6.60 -4.97
CA VAL A 20 19.05 -5.18 -4.64
C VAL A 20 18.25 -4.47 -5.73
N MET A 21 18.58 -4.67 -7.01
CA MET A 21 17.86 -4.08 -8.14
C MET A 21 16.40 -4.51 -8.21
N LYS A 22 16.11 -5.78 -7.91
CA LYS A 22 14.74 -6.29 -7.79
C LYS A 22 13.96 -5.57 -6.69
N ASN A 23 14.56 -5.40 -5.52
CA ASN A 23 13.93 -4.72 -4.37
C ASN A 23 13.67 -3.24 -4.66
N VAL A 24 14.64 -2.53 -5.26
CA VAL A 24 14.47 -1.13 -5.68
C VAL A 24 13.31 -1.00 -6.66
N SER A 25 13.26 -1.89 -7.66
CA SER A 25 12.20 -1.90 -8.66
C SER A 25 10.83 -2.19 -8.04
N LEU A 26 10.77 -3.05 -7.02
CA LEU A 26 9.53 -3.38 -6.32
C LEU A 26 9.00 -2.22 -5.47
N VAL A 27 9.88 -1.54 -4.74
CA VAL A 27 9.54 -0.31 -4.00
C VAL A 27 9.02 0.75 -4.97
N ALA A 28 9.73 0.98 -6.07
CA ALA A 28 9.33 1.97 -7.08
C ALA A 28 7.94 1.67 -7.65
N ARG A 29 7.66 0.41 -8.03
CA ARG A 29 6.34 0.00 -8.51
C ARG A 29 5.24 0.18 -7.47
N THR A 30 5.49 -0.22 -6.22
CA THR A 30 4.52 -0.05 -5.14
C THR A 30 4.13 1.42 -4.96
N ASN A 31 5.13 2.31 -4.95
CA ASN A 31 4.88 3.75 -4.84
C ASN A 31 4.14 4.31 -6.07
N GLN A 32 4.48 3.85 -7.28
CA GLN A 32 3.78 4.25 -8.49
C GLN A 32 2.29 3.84 -8.43
N THR A 33 2.00 2.60 -8.04
CA THR A 33 0.62 2.12 -7.87
C THR A 33 -0.12 2.94 -6.82
N VAL A 34 0.48 3.17 -5.64
CA VAL A 34 -0.13 4.03 -4.60
C VAL A 34 -0.43 5.43 -5.15
N GLY A 35 0.48 6.00 -5.93
CA GLY A 35 0.27 7.30 -6.58
C GLY A 35 -0.94 7.31 -7.52
N THR A 36 -1.07 6.29 -8.38
CA THR A 36 -2.23 6.13 -9.26
C THR A 36 -3.54 6.00 -8.48
N GLU A 37 -3.55 5.16 -7.44
CA GLU A 37 -4.72 4.93 -6.61
C GLU A 37 -5.15 6.19 -5.85
N MET A 38 -4.19 7.02 -5.40
CA MET A 38 -4.50 8.30 -4.78
C MET A 38 -5.05 9.33 -5.77
N ALA A 39 -4.57 9.33 -7.02
CA ALA A 39 -5.14 10.18 -8.07
C ALA A 39 -6.59 9.77 -8.38
N ASP A 40 -6.86 8.48 -8.50
CA ASP A 40 -8.21 7.94 -8.73
C ASP A 40 -9.14 8.23 -7.55
N TYR A 41 -8.70 8.03 -6.31
CA TYR A 41 -9.46 8.39 -5.10
C TYR A 41 -9.82 9.88 -5.08
N THR A 42 -8.89 10.75 -5.46
CA THR A 42 -9.11 12.21 -5.52
C THR A 42 -10.16 12.55 -6.56
N LYS A 43 -10.04 11.99 -7.77
CA LYS A 43 -11.01 12.19 -8.85
C LYS A 43 -12.42 11.76 -8.43
N GLN A 44 -12.55 10.55 -7.89
CA GLN A 44 -13.84 10.02 -7.42
C GLN A 44 -14.43 10.87 -6.27
N SER A 45 -13.58 11.36 -5.37
CA SER A 45 -14.02 12.23 -4.28
C SER A 45 -14.58 13.57 -4.79
N PHE A 46 -13.95 14.15 -5.82
CA PHE A 46 -14.45 15.36 -6.47
C PHE A 46 -15.78 15.13 -7.20
N GLU A 47 -15.89 14.05 -7.96
CA GLU A 47 -17.13 13.66 -8.65
C GLU A 47 -18.28 13.44 -7.65
N HIS A 48 -18.01 12.74 -6.55
CA HIS A 48 -18.99 12.47 -5.50
C HIS A 48 -19.44 13.75 -4.78
N GLY A 49 -18.50 14.64 -4.45
CA GLY A 49 -18.82 15.95 -3.85
C GLY A 49 -19.67 16.81 -4.77
N THR A 50 -19.32 16.86 -6.07
CA THR A 50 -20.09 17.60 -7.08
C THR A 50 -21.50 17.04 -7.24
N ALA A 51 -21.64 15.71 -7.28
CA ALA A 51 -22.96 15.06 -7.35
C ALA A 51 -23.81 15.38 -6.11
N THR A 52 -23.20 15.39 -4.92
CA THR A 52 -23.89 15.73 -3.66
C THR A 52 -24.33 17.18 -3.64
N MET A 53 -23.49 18.11 -4.10
CA MET A 53 -23.84 19.53 -4.23
C MET A 53 -25.05 19.74 -5.16
N LYS A 54 -25.10 19.04 -6.30
CA LYS A 54 -26.26 19.08 -7.20
C LYS A 54 -27.53 18.60 -6.51
N LYS A 55 -27.46 17.46 -5.82
CA LYS A 55 -28.60 16.94 -5.04
C LYS A 55 -29.07 17.91 -3.96
N LEU A 56 -28.13 18.53 -3.23
CA LEU A 56 -28.45 19.53 -2.20
C LEU A 56 -29.13 20.77 -2.78
N ALA A 57 -28.70 21.23 -3.96
CA ALA A 57 -29.34 22.37 -4.64
C ALA A 57 -30.80 22.08 -5.06
N GLU A 58 -31.15 20.81 -5.26
CA GLU A 58 -32.51 20.36 -5.59
C GLU A 58 -33.36 20.04 -4.34
N ALA A 59 -32.77 20.04 -3.14
CA ALA A 59 -33.45 19.69 -1.91
C ALA A 59 -34.50 20.75 -1.52
N LYS A 60 -35.75 20.31 -1.34
CA LYS A 60 -36.88 21.20 -1.02
C LYS A 60 -37.13 21.36 0.48
N THR A 61 -36.52 20.52 1.31
CA THR A 61 -36.72 20.51 2.75
C THR A 61 -35.41 20.27 3.51
N PRO A 62 -35.29 20.75 4.77
CA PRO A 62 -34.14 20.45 5.61
C PRO A 62 -33.93 18.94 5.84
N GLN A 63 -35.03 18.18 5.95
CA GLN A 63 -34.96 16.72 6.12
C GLN A 63 -34.29 16.03 4.93
N SER A 64 -34.69 16.37 3.71
CA SER A 64 -34.07 15.82 2.49
C SER A 64 -32.59 16.23 2.38
N ALA A 65 -32.24 17.45 2.77
CA ALA A 65 -30.85 17.89 2.82
C ALA A 65 -30.00 17.09 3.84
N MET A 66 -30.57 16.79 5.01
CA MET A 66 -29.91 15.95 6.02
C MET A 66 -29.68 14.51 5.54
N GLU A 67 -30.65 13.93 4.85
CA GLU A 67 -30.53 12.60 4.25
C GLU A 67 -29.41 12.56 3.19
N ILE A 68 -29.36 13.56 2.30
CA ILE A 68 -28.29 13.68 1.28
C ILE A 68 -26.90 13.80 1.93
N GLN A 69 -26.77 14.60 2.99
CA GLN A 69 -25.52 14.73 3.74
C GLN A 69 -25.13 13.42 4.42
N ALA A 70 -26.08 12.71 5.04
CA ALA A 70 -25.83 11.44 5.69
C ALA A 70 -25.35 10.36 4.70
N GLU A 71 -25.97 10.29 3.51
CA GLU A 71 -25.52 9.44 2.41
C GLU A 71 -24.09 9.79 1.97
N PHE A 72 -23.79 11.07 1.80
CA PHE A 72 -22.44 11.54 1.43
C PHE A 72 -21.39 11.13 2.46
N MET A 73 -21.66 11.32 3.75
CA MET A 73 -20.74 10.92 4.81
C MET A 73 -20.50 9.41 4.82
N LYS A 74 -21.56 8.62 4.72
CA LYS A 74 -21.46 7.15 4.70
C LYS A 74 -20.63 6.68 3.50
N ALA A 75 -20.95 7.15 2.30
CA ALA A 75 -20.24 6.77 1.09
C ALA A 75 -18.77 7.23 1.11
N SER A 76 -18.49 8.42 1.65
CA SER A 76 -17.12 8.92 1.82
C SER A 76 -16.31 8.06 2.80
N TYR A 77 -16.93 7.64 3.90
CA TYR A 77 -16.30 6.74 4.88
C TYR A 77 -15.98 5.36 4.27
N GLU A 78 -16.95 4.75 3.59
CA GLU A 78 -16.75 3.45 2.92
C GLU A 78 -15.61 3.50 1.90
N ARG A 79 -15.55 4.57 1.10
CA ARG A 79 -14.47 4.78 0.10
C ARG A 79 -13.11 4.97 0.76
N MET A 80 -13.04 5.77 1.83
CA MET A 80 -11.80 5.98 2.58
C MET A 80 -11.27 4.66 3.16
N VAL A 81 -12.16 3.85 3.75
CA VAL A 81 -11.78 2.53 4.30
C VAL A 81 -11.29 1.60 3.18
N ALA A 82 -11.95 1.60 2.03
CA ALA A 82 -11.52 0.82 0.88
C ALA A 82 -10.11 1.23 0.41
N GLN A 83 -9.86 2.54 0.29
CA GLN A 83 -8.55 3.07 -0.10
C GLN A 83 -7.46 2.71 0.91
N ALA A 84 -7.75 2.83 2.21
CA ALA A 84 -6.81 2.47 3.26
C ALA A 84 -6.45 0.97 3.22
N LYS A 85 -7.43 0.10 2.99
CA LYS A 85 -7.20 -1.35 2.82
C LYS A 85 -6.34 -1.65 1.60
N LEU A 86 -6.62 -0.97 0.48
CA LEU A 86 -5.87 -1.15 -0.76
C LEU A 86 -4.39 -0.75 -0.58
N VAL A 87 -4.14 0.47 -0.08
CA VAL A 87 -2.78 0.97 0.16
C VAL A 87 -2.06 0.12 1.20
N GLY A 88 -2.74 -0.25 2.29
CA GLY A 88 -2.19 -1.15 3.30
C GLY A 88 -1.82 -2.53 2.73
N GLY A 89 -2.65 -3.07 1.84
CA GLY A 89 -2.39 -4.32 1.13
C GLY A 89 -1.15 -4.24 0.23
N LEU A 90 -0.97 -3.14 -0.51
CA LEU A 90 0.20 -2.91 -1.36
C LEU A 90 1.50 -2.92 -0.55
N TYR A 91 1.54 -2.21 0.58
CA TYR A 91 2.72 -2.18 1.45
C TYR A 91 2.95 -3.50 2.20
N ALA A 92 1.89 -4.20 2.60
CA ALA A 92 2.02 -5.53 3.19
C ALA A 92 2.63 -6.52 2.19
N GLU A 93 2.24 -6.46 0.92
CA GLU A 93 2.81 -7.31 -0.12
C GLU A 93 4.27 -6.96 -0.42
N LEU A 94 4.60 -5.67 -0.48
CA LEU A 94 5.98 -5.20 -0.58
C LEU A 94 6.86 -5.77 0.55
N ALA A 95 6.37 -5.72 1.80
CA ALA A 95 7.09 -6.24 2.96
C ALA A 95 7.32 -7.75 2.87
N LYS A 96 6.31 -8.53 2.43
CA LYS A 96 6.47 -9.99 2.21
C LYS A 96 7.52 -10.29 1.16
N GLU A 97 7.44 -9.62 0.00
CA GLU A 97 8.35 -9.84 -1.12
C GLU A 97 9.81 -9.52 -0.77
N ILE A 98 10.05 -8.44 -0.01
CA ILE A 98 11.39 -8.10 0.50
C ILE A 98 11.85 -9.10 1.58
N GLY A 99 10.92 -9.64 2.37
CA GLY A 99 11.19 -10.59 3.46
C GLY A 99 11.49 -12.03 3.01
N LYS A 100 11.12 -12.43 1.79
CA LYS A 100 11.33 -13.80 1.26
C LYS A 100 12.74 -14.39 1.47
N PRO A 101 13.86 -13.64 1.31
CA PRO A 101 15.19 -14.18 1.57
C PRO A 101 15.40 -14.66 3.02
N LEU A 102 14.71 -14.06 4.00
CA LEU A 102 14.80 -14.44 5.42
C LEU A 102 14.08 -15.77 5.72
N GLU A 103 13.03 -16.10 4.97
CA GLU A 103 12.31 -17.38 5.06
C GLU A 103 13.16 -18.56 4.56
N GLY A 104 14.13 -18.30 3.69
CA GLY A 104 15.11 -19.30 3.25
C GLY A 104 16.17 -19.61 4.31
N LEU A 105 16.55 -18.62 5.13
CA LEU A 105 17.57 -18.75 6.16
C LEU A 105 17.10 -19.59 7.37
N THR A 106 15.81 -19.58 7.70
CA THR A 106 15.24 -20.41 8.78
C THR A 106 15.16 -21.91 8.40
N LYS A 107 15.30 -22.26 7.12
CA LYS A 107 15.38 -23.66 6.65
C LYS A 107 16.80 -24.23 6.67
N ILE A 108 17.82 -23.40 6.89
CA ILE A 108 19.17 -23.87 7.19
C ILE A 108 19.15 -24.34 8.65
N LYS A 109 18.78 -25.61 8.86
CA LYS A 109 18.88 -26.33 10.13
C LYS A 109 20.23 -26.00 10.78
N LEU A 110 20.21 -25.37 11.95
CA LEU A 110 21.34 -25.41 12.86
C LEU A 110 21.67 -26.89 13.08
N PRO A 111 22.91 -27.35 12.84
CA PRO A 111 23.29 -28.71 13.16
C PRO A 111 22.99 -28.95 14.63
N ALA A 112 22.21 -29.98 14.94
CA ALA A 112 22.01 -30.41 16.31
C ALA A 112 23.40 -30.73 16.89
N THR A 113 23.79 -29.97 17.90
CA THR A 113 24.99 -30.26 18.69
C THR A 113 24.71 -31.57 19.44
N ASN A 114 25.41 -32.63 19.03
CA ASN A 114 25.49 -33.89 19.77
C ASN A 114 26.27 -33.69 21.08
#